data_AF-A0A376KZN6-F1
#
_entry.id   AF-A0A376KZN6-F1
#
_cell.length_a   1.000
_cell.length_b   1.000
_cell.length_c   1.000
_cell.angle_alpha   90.00
_cell.angle_beta   90.00
_cell.angle_gamma   90.00
#
_symmetry.space_group_name_H-M   'P 1'
#
loop_
_entity.id
_entity.type
_entity.pdbx_description
1 polymer ?
#
loop_
_entity_poly.entity_id
_entity_poly.type
_entity_poly.pdbx_seq_one_letter_code
_entity_poly.pdbx_strand_id
1 'polypeptide(L)'
;MGVGVTHRADVLWRAIHPGRGLADCFPEVTKIMAKEQTDRTTLDLFAHERRPGRPKTNPLSRDEQLRINKRNQLKRDKVRGLKRVELKLNAEAVEALNELAESRNMSRSELIEEMLMQQLAALRSQGIV
;
A
#
# COMPACT_ATOMS: atom_id res chain seq x y z
N MET A 1 14.30 -21.38 12.56
CA MET A 1 12.93 -21.20 13.10
C MET A 1 12.48 -19.80 12.73
N GLY A 2 11.59 -19.69 11.75
CA GLY A 2 11.25 -18.43 11.09
C GLY A 2 10.22 -17.62 11.86
N VAL A 3 10.55 -16.36 12.12
CA VAL A 3 9.58 -15.33 12.51
C VAL A 3 9.22 -14.53 11.26
N GLY A 4 8.05 -14.81 10.70
CA GLY A 4 7.48 -14.04 9.60
C GLY A 4 7.00 -12.69 10.13
N VAL A 5 7.60 -11.61 9.67
CA VAL A 5 7.15 -10.25 10.01
C VAL A 5 6.43 -9.65 8.80
N THR A 6 5.15 -9.40 8.97
CA THR A 6 4.21 -8.83 8.00
C THR A 6 4.50 -7.33 7.79
N HIS A 7 5.50 -6.97 6.99
CA HIS A 7 5.85 -5.56 6.71
C HIS A 7 5.35 -5.05 5.34
N ARG A 8 4.03 -5.10 5.09
CA ARG A 8 3.43 -4.38 3.94
C ARG A 8 2.33 -3.39 4.31
N ALA A 9 1.79 -3.47 5.53
CA ALA A 9 0.78 -2.51 6.00
C ALA A 9 1.44 -1.20 6.52
N ASP A 10 2.57 -1.31 7.22
CA ASP A 10 3.23 -0.16 7.87
C ASP A 10 3.77 0.88 6.89
N VAL A 11 4.32 0.42 5.76
CA VAL A 11 4.94 1.30 4.75
C VAL A 11 3.88 2.16 4.06
N LEU A 12 2.73 1.57 3.74
CA LEU A 12 1.63 2.28 3.08
C LEU A 12 1.00 3.32 4.02
N TRP A 13 0.97 3.06 5.33
CA TRP A 13 0.42 3.98 6.33
C TRP A 13 1.28 5.24 6.49
N ARG A 14 2.61 5.10 6.53
CA ARG A 14 3.55 6.25 6.63
C ARG A 14 3.46 7.22 5.46
N ALA A 15 3.14 6.73 4.26
CA ALA A 15 3.01 7.57 3.07
C ALA A 15 1.78 8.49 3.10
N ILE A 16 0.74 8.15 3.86
CA ILE A 16 -0.52 8.90 3.92
C ILE A 16 -0.50 9.95 5.06
N HIS A 17 0.35 9.77 6.07
CA HIS A 17 0.45 10.66 7.24
C HIS A 17 1.92 10.99 7.57
N PRO A 18 2.54 11.96 6.88
CA PRO A 18 3.90 12.37 7.18
C PRO A 18 3.92 13.08 8.55
N GLY A 19 4.48 12.41 9.57
CA GLY A 19 4.66 12.97 10.91
C GLY A 19 3.86 12.32 12.04
N ARG A 20 3.11 11.22 11.79
CA ARG A 20 2.54 10.39 12.86
C ARG A 20 3.21 9.02 12.89
N GLY A 21 3.95 8.73 13.95
CA GLY A 21 4.46 7.40 14.22
C GLY A 21 3.31 6.42 14.50
N LEU A 22 3.52 5.12 14.20
CA LEU A 22 2.55 4.06 14.53
C LEU A 22 2.25 4.02 16.06
N ALA A 23 3.20 4.51 16.87
CA ALA A 23 3.05 4.66 18.32
C ALA A 23 2.13 5.82 18.75
N ASP A 24 1.90 6.83 17.91
CA ASP A 24 1.09 8.01 18.26
C ASP A 24 -0.42 7.75 18.14
N CYS A 25 -0.81 6.58 17.62
CA CYS A 25 -2.21 6.16 17.44
C CYS A 25 -2.79 5.38 18.62
N PHE A 26 -1.99 5.05 19.63
CA PHE A 26 -2.50 4.50 20.88
C PHE A 26 -2.26 5.51 21.99
N PRO A 27 -3.23 6.37 22.33
CA PRO A 27 -3.18 6.99 23.64
C PRO A 27 -3.16 5.83 24.65
N GLU A 28 -2.12 5.80 25.47
CA GLU A 28 -2.01 4.98 26.66
C GLU A 28 -3.15 5.40 27.59
N VAL A 29 -4.34 4.81 27.37
CA VAL A 29 -5.50 5.01 28.23
C VAL A 29 -5.44 3.95 29.32
N THR A 30 -4.51 4.13 30.25
CA THR A 30 -4.71 3.68 31.63
C THR A 30 -5.54 4.72 32.38
N LYS A 31 -6.68 5.13 31.81
CA LYS A 31 -7.80 5.56 32.65
C LYS A 31 -8.41 4.30 33.24
N ILE A 32 -8.09 4.02 34.49
CA ILE A 32 -8.98 3.25 35.36
C ILE A 32 -10.32 3.98 35.28
N MET A 33 -11.23 3.45 34.47
CA MET A 33 -12.61 3.92 34.45
C MET A 33 -13.11 3.77 35.87
N ALA A 34 -13.51 4.86 36.51
CA ALA A 34 -14.36 4.82 37.69
C ALA A 34 -15.70 4.21 37.23
N LYS A 35 -15.75 2.88 37.18
CA LYS A 35 -16.98 2.16 36.91
C LYS A 35 -17.77 2.19 38.21
N GLU A 36 -18.87 2.92 38.20
CA GLU A 36 -19.89 2.79 39.22
C GLU A 36 -20.45 1.36 39.12
N GLN A 37 -20.28 0.57 40.18
CA GLN A 37 -20.63 -0.87 40.20
C GLN A 37 -22.15 -1.10 40.38
N THR A 38 -22.93 -0.02 40.40
CA THR A 38 -24.36 0.02 40.80
C THR A 38 -25.33 -0.09 39.64
N ASP A 39 -24.92 0.14 38.39
CA ASP A 39 -25.80 0.07 37.22
C ASP A 39 -25.94 -1.35 36.64
N ARG A 40 -26.17 -2.35 37.49
CA ARG A 40 -26.53 -3.70 37.01
C ARG A 40 -28.04 -3.90 36.85
N THR A 41 -28.86 -2.98 37.37
CA THR A 41 -30.33 -3.08 37.38
C THR A 41 -31.02 -2.08 36.45
N THR A 42 -30.27 -1.19 35.79
CA THR A 42 -30.83 -0.32 34.76
C THR A 42 -31.14 -1.15 33.53
N LEU A 43 -32.45 -1.36 33.29
CA LEU A 43 -32.95 -1.99 32.08
C LEU A 43 -32.27 -1.32 30.87
N ASP A 44 -31.55 -2.08 30.05
CA ASP A 44 -30.92 -1.54 28.84
C ASP A 44 -32.04 -1.15 27.87
N LEU A 45 -32.45 0.12 27.95
CA LEU A 45 -33.50 0.74 27.13
C LEU A 45 -33.21 0.59 25.62
N PHE A 46 -31.96 0.27 25.27
CA PHE A 46 -31.47 0.15 23.91
C PHE A 46 -31.08 -1.29 23.55
N ALA A 47 -31.42 -2.29 24.37
CA ALA A 47 -31.14 -3.71 24.09
C ALA A 47 -31.77 -4.19 22.78
N HIS A 48 -32.91 -3.60 22.40
CA HIS A 48 -33.63 -3.92 21.17
C HIS A 48 -33.30 -2.96 20.02
N GLU A 49 -32.51 -1.91 20.26
CA GLU A 49 -32.09 -1.00 19.20
C GLU A 49 -30.91 -1.58 18.42
N ARG A 50 -31.03 -1.53 17.09
CA ARG A 50 -29.93 -1.94 16.20
C ARG A 50 -28.79 -0.93 16.34
N ARG A 51 -27.75 -1.30 17.08
CA ARG A 51 -26.49 -0.55 17.12
C ARG A 51 -25.96 -0.39 15.68
N PRO A 52 -25.68 0.84 15.20
CA PRO A 52 -25.08 1.03 13.89
C PRO A 52 -23.66 0.44 13.90
N GLY A 53 -23.55 -0.80 13.46
CA GLY A 53 -22.28 -1.46 13.24
C GLY A 53 -21.62 -0.97 11.95
N ARG A 54 -20.28 -1.00 11.92
CA ARG A 54 -19.44 -0.78 10.73
C ARG A 54 -20.17 -1.24 9.46
N PRO A 55 -20.38 -0.38 8.46
CA PRO A 55 -21.11 -0.74 7.25
C PRO A 55 -20.62 -2.09 6.71
N LYS A 56 -21.55 -3.04 6.62
CA LYS A 56 -21.25 -4.42 6.27
C LYS A 56 -20.87 -4.44 4.79
N THR A 57 -19.56 -4.55 4.56
CA THR A 57 -18.89 -4.89 3.29
C THR A 57 -19.05 -3.86 2.15
N ASN A 58 -18.08 -3.88 1.24
CA ASN A 58 -18.13 -3.10 0.00
C ASN A 58 -19.49 -3.33 -0.70
N PRO A 59 -20.24 -2.28 -1.08
CA PRO A 59 -21.54 -2.44 -1.74
C PRO A 59 -21.45 -3.16 -3.10
N LEU A 60 -20.24 -3.31 -3.62
CA LEU A 60 -19.95 -4.00 -4.87
C LEU A 60 -19.51 -5.44 -4.64
N SER A 61 -19.94 -6.32 -5.54
CA SER A 61 -19.36 -7.65 -5.65
C SER A 61 -17.85 -7.60 -5.94
N ARG A 62 -17.13 -8.67 -5.59
CA ARG A 62 -15.68 -8.77 -5.84
C ARG A 62 -15.32 -8.54 -7.32
N ASP A 63 -16.13 -9.04 -8.24
CA ASP A 63 -15.89 -8.93 -9.67
C ASP A 63 -16.13 -7.50 -10.20
N GLU A 64 -17.13 -6.80 -9.67
CA GLU A 64 -17.33 -5.37 -9.92
C GLU A 64 -16.16 -4.55 -9.38
N GLN A 65 -15.72 -4.85 -8.15
CA GLN A 65 -14.59 -4.19 -7.53
C GLN A 65 -13.31 -4.36 -8.35
N LEU A 66 -13.02 -5.58 -8.83
CA LEU A 66 -11.87 -5.85 -9.70
C LEU A 66 -11.93 -5.06 -11.01
N ARG A 67 -13.10 -4.99 -11.65
CA ARG A 67 -13.31 -4.20 -12.88
C ARG A 67 -13.08 -2.71 -12.65
N ILE A 68 -13.60 -2.14 -11.57
CA ILE A 68 -13.42 -0.73 -11.23
C ILE A 68 -11.96 -0.43 -10.88
N ASN A 69 -11.31 -1.27 -10.08
CA ASN A 69 -9.90 -1.11 -9.72
C ASN A 69 -9.00 -1.16 -10.96
N LYS A 70 -9.25 -2.09 -11.89
CA LYS A 70 -8.52 -2.16 -13.17
C LYS A 70 -8.73 -0.89 -14.00
N ARG A 71 -9.96 -0.40 -14.10
CA ARG A 71 -10.28 0.84 -14.83
C ARG A 71 -9.57 2.05 -14.22
N ASN A 72 -9.60 2.19 -12.89
CA ASN A 72 -8.93 3.27 -12.18
C ASN A 72 -7.41 3.19 -12.35
N GLN A 73 -6.84 1.99 -12.34
CA GLN A 73 -5.41 1.82 -12.63
C GLN A 73 -5.05 2.30 -14.04
N LEU A 74 -5.80 1.87 -15.06
CA LEU A 74 -5.57 2.32 -16.43
C LEU A 74 -5.75 3.82 -16.60
N LYS A 75 -6.74 4.42 -15.91
CA LYS A 75 -6.95 5.87 -15.90
C LYS A 75 -5.74 6.60 -15.29
N ARG A 76 -5.20 6.10 -14.17
CA ARG A 76 -3.98 6.67 -13.55
C ARG A 76 -2.77 6.54 -14.45
N ASP A 77 -2.55 5.36 -15.04
CA ASP A 77 -1.43 5.11 -15.96
C ASP A 77 -1.52 6.06 -17.17
N LYS A 78 -2.72 6.22 -17.76
CA LYS A 78 -2.95 7.13 -18.90
C LYS A 78 -2.68 8.59 -18.53
N VAL A 79 -3.19 9.07 -17.39
CA VAL A 79 -3.01 10.45 -16.95
C VAL A 79 -1.54 10.77 -16.67
N ARG A 80 -0.79 9.80 -16.14
CA ARG A 80 0.65 9.94 -15.87
C ARG A 80 1.52 9.67 -17.11
N GLY A 81 0.93 9.35 -18.26
CA GLY A 81 1.67 9.07 -19.49
C GLY A 81 2.44 7.75 -19.47
N LEU A 82 2.16 6.82 -18.55
CA LEU A 82 2.87 5.55 -18.46
C LEU A 82 2.55 4.68 -19.69
N LYS A 83 3.60 4.12 -20.29
CA LYS A 83 3.52 3.14 -21.35
C LYS A 83 4.13 1.83 -20.87
N ARG A 84 3.48 0.71 -21.18
CA ARG A 84 3.99 -0.63 -20.88
C ARG A 84 4.77 -1.13 -22.09
N VAL A 85 5.99 -1.59 -21.83
CA VAL A 85 6.86 -2.22 -22.83
C VAL A 85 7.10 -3.65 -22.37
N GLU A 86 6.93 -4.60 -23.28
CA GLU A 86 7.21 -6.02 -23.04
C GLU A 86 8.53 -6.38 -23.72
N LEU A 87 9.43 -7.01 -22.97
CA LEU A 87 10.78 -7.35 -23.41
C LEU A 87 11.05 -8.83 -23.11
N LYS A 88 11.62 -9.54 -24.08
CA LYS A 88 12.17 -10.89 -23.88
C LYS A 88 13.67 -10.77 -23.66
N LEU A 89 14.15 -11.32 -22.55
CA LEU A 89 15.55 -11.26 -22.14
C LEU A 89 16.02 -12.66 -21.75
N ASN A 90 17.34 -12.86 -21.78
CA ASN A 90 17.95 -14.10 -21.28
C ASN A 90 17.71 -14.23 -19.78
N ALA A 91 17.54 -15.47 -19.30
CA ALA A 91 17.26 -15.74 -17.89
C ALA A 91 18.34 -15.18 -16.95
N GLU A 92 19.62 -15.34 -17.31
CA GLU A 92 20.77 -14.83 -16.56
C GLU A 92 20.74 -13.31 -16.40
N ALA A 93 20.34 -12.59 -17.46
CA ALA A 93 20.23 -11.13 -17.41
C ALA A 93 19.08 -10.68 -16.48
N VAL A 94 17.98 -11.42 -16.45
CA VAL A 94 16.86 -11.13 -15.54
C VAL A 94 17.26 -11.39 -14.08
N GLU A 95 18.04 -12.44 -13.83
CA GLU A 95 18.52 -12.77 -12.49
C GLU A 95 19.46 -11.68 -11.95
N ALA A 96 20.45 -11.27 -12.75
CA ALA A 96 21.36 -10.19 -12.38
C ALA A 96 20.62 -8.86 -12.10
N LEU A 97 19.55 -8.55 -12.85
CA LEU A 97 18.71 -7.38 -12.60
C LEU A 97 17.92 -7.49 -11.29
N ASN A 98 17.45 -8.68 -10.92
CA ASN A 98 16.76 -8.90 -9.65
C ASN A 98 17.73 -8.70 -8.48
N GLU A 99 18.91 -9.33 -8.52
CA GLU A 99 19.93 -9.20 -7.48
C GLU A 99 20.35 -7.74 -7.28
N LEU A 100 20.56 -7.00 -8.37
CA LEU A 100 20.89 -5.58 -8.32
C LEU A 100 19.73 -4.75 -7.73
N ALA A 101 18.49 -5.04 -8.09
CA ALA A 101 17.32 -4.34 -7.54
C ALA A 101 17.17 -4.61 -6.03
N GLU A 102 17.38 -5.85 -5.59
CA GLU A 102 17.34 -6.25 -4.18
C GLU A 102 18.45 -5.58 -3.38
N SER A 103 19.69 -5.58 -3.87
CA SER A 103 20.82 -4.90 -3.21
C SER A 103 20.61 -3.39 -3.04
N ARG A 104 19.87 -2.76 -3.96
CA ARG A 104 19.51 -1.33 -3.91
C ARG A 104 18.18 -1.07 -3.20
N ASN A 105 17.51 -2.10 -2.72
CA ASN A 105 16.20 -2.03 -2.05
C ASN A 105 15.14 -1.25 -2.87
N MET A 106 15.08 -1.51 -4.17
CA MET A 106 14.13 -0.90 -5.11
C MET A 106 13.46 -1.96 -5.99
N SER A 107 12.35 -1.62 -6.64
CA SER A 107 11.72 -2.56 -7.57
C SER A 107 12.53 -2.67 -8.87
N ARG A 108 12.49 -3.85 -9.49
CA ARG A 108 13.11 -4.08 -10.81
C ARG A 108 12.65 -3.07 -11.87
N SER A 109 11.39 -2.61 -11.81
CA SER A 109 10.86 -1.64 -12.78
C SER A 109 11.49 -0.26 -12.60
N GLU A 110 11.66 0.18 -11.35
CA GLU A 110 12.31 1.45 -11.01
C GLU A 110 13.79 1.42 -11.41
N LEU A 111 14.49 0.33 -11.14
CA LEU A 111 15.89 0.16 -11.54
C LEU A 111 16.05 0.29 -13.06
N ILE A 112 15.21 -0.39 -13.84
CA ILE A 112 15.26 -0.34 -15.31
C ILE A 112 14.96 1.09 -15.81
N GLU A 113 13.97 1.77 -15.23
CA GLU A 113 13.65 3.15 -15.57
C GLU A 113 14.85 4.08 -15.31
N GLU A 114 15.50 3.96 -14.14
CA GLU A 114 16.68 4.74 -13.78
C GLU A 114 17.83 4.52 -14.79
N MET A 115 18.15 3.25 -15.09
CA MET A 115 19.21 2.89 -16.04
C MET A 115 18.93 3.44 -17.45
N LEU A 116 17.68 3.33 -17.92
CA LEU A 116 17.28 3.85 -19.23
C LEU A 116 17.39 5.37 -19.29
N MET A 117 16.97 6.08 -18.24
CA MET A 117 17.05 7.54 -18.18
C MET A 117 18.50 8.03 -18.13
N GLN A 118 19.37 7.35 -17.38
CA GLN A 118 20.81 7.64 -17.34
C GLN A 118 21.45 7.45 -18.72
N GLN A 119 21.16 6.33 -19.39
CA GLN A 119 21.72 6.05 -20.71
C GLN A 119 21.21 7.04 -21.77
N LEU A 120 19.92 7.40 -21.75
CA LEU A 120 19.37 8.40 -22.67
C LEU A 120 19.99 9.79 -22.44
N ALA A 121 20.24 10.18 -21.19
CA ALA A 121 20.93 11.43 -20.90
C ALA A 121 22.38 11.44 -21.42
N ALA A 122 23.10 10.32 -21.28
CA ALA A 122 24.46 10.17 -21.82
C ALA A 122 24.49 10.19 -23.36
N LEU A 123 23.51 9.57 -24.03
CA LEU A 123 23.43 9.60 -25.49
C LEU A 123 23.08 11.00 -26.03
N ARG A 124 22.21 11.74 -25.33
CA ARG A 124 21.89 13.14 -25.65
C ARG A 124 23.10 14.05 -25.52
N SER A 125 23.93 13.87 -24.49
CA SER A 125 25.14 14.69 -24.32
C SER A 125 26.20 14.41 -25.40
N GLN A 126 26.19 13.21 -25.99
CA GLN A 126 27.03 12.82 -27.12
C GLN A 126 26.47 13.28 -28.48
N GLY A 127 25.26 13.83 -28.53
CA GLY A 127 24.60 14.27 -29.77
C GLY A 127 24.15 13.13 -30.69
N ILE A 128 24.04 11.90 -30.15
CA ILE A 128 23.60 10.73 -30.93
C ILE A 128 22.07 10.71 -31.07
N VAL A 129 21.36 11.24 -30.06
CA VAL A 129 19.89 11.28 -29.96
C VAL A 129 19.44 12.69 -29.57
#